data_AF-A0A7J4BC31-F1
#
_entry.id   AF-A0A7J4BC31-F1
#
_cell.length_a   1.000
_cell.length_b   1.000
_cell.length_c   1.000
_cell.angle_alpha   90.00
_cell.angle_beta   90.00
_cell.angle_gamma   90.00
#
_symmetry.space_group_name_H-M   'P 1'
#
loop_
_entity.id
_entity.type
_entity.pdbx_description
1 polymer ?
#
loop_
_entity_poly.entity_id
_entity_poly.type
_entity_poly.pdbx_seq_one_letter_code
_entity_poly.pdbx_strand_id
1 'polypeptide(L)' 'LYPLLSMMWLFSLGVGVFNILPIYPLDGGLILEAFAERYAKKHKEKIVRIVGSFILFLIIYNFLGPMLRF' A
#
# COMPACT_ATOMS: atom_id res chain seq x y z
N LEU A 1 -9.76 -24.80 -17.68
CA LEU A 1 -8.35 -24.37 -17.51
C LEU A 1 -8.17 -22.87 -17.74
N TYR A 2 -8.54 -22.34 -18.91
CA TYR A 2 -8.47 -20.90 -19.23
C TYR A 2 -9.15 -19.97 -18.19
N PRO A 3 -10.40 -20.20 -17.75
CA PRO A 3 -11.05 -19.31 -16.77
C PRO A 3 -10.35 -19.31 -15.41
N LEU A 4 -9.81 -20.45 -14.98
CA LEU A 4 -9.05 -20.56 -13.74
C LEU A 4 -7.75 -19.75 -13.83
N LEU A 5 -7.04 -19.86 -14.96
CA LEU A 5 -5.79 -19.14 -15.18
C LEU A 5 -6.03 -17.62 -15.23
N SER A 6 -7.09 -17.18 -15.91
CA SER A 6 -7.48 -15.76 -15.93
C SER A 6 -7.82 -15.23 -14.54
N MET A 7 -8.52 -16.04 -13.72
CA MET A 7 -8.83 -15.67 -12.34
C MET A 7 -7.56 -15.57 -11.50
N MET A 8 -6.67 -16.56 -11.56
CA MET A 8 -5.39 -16.54 -10.84
C MET A 8 -4.55 -15.32 -11.24
N TRP A 9 -4.49 -14.99 -12.53
CA TRP A 9 -3.77 -13.82 -13.01
C TRP A 9 -4.33 -12.51 -12.45
N LEU A 10 -5.66 -12.33 -12.44
CA LEU A 10 -6.31 -11.16 -11.84
C LEU A 10 -6.03 -11.05 -10.34
N PHE A 11 -6.09 -12.17 -9.60
CA PHE A 11 -5.75 -12.18 -8.18
C PHE A 11 -4.28 -11.83 -7.93
N SER A 12 -3.35 -12.40 -8.69
CA SER A 12 -1.92 -12.11 -8.57
C SER A 12 -1.61 -10.64 -8.86
N LEU A 13 -2.26 -10.06 -9.88
CA LEU A 13 -2.15 -8.62 -10.15
C LEU A 13 -2.71 -7.78 -9.01
N GLY A 14 -3.88 -8.14 -8.49
CA GLY A 14 -4.47 -7.46 -7.34
C GLY A 14 -3.52 -7.46 -6.14
N VAL A 15 -3.05 -8.65 -5.73
CA VAL A 15 -2.11 -8.80 -4.61
C VAL A 15 -0.82 -8.02 -4.86
N GLY A 16 -0.25 -8.08 -6.07
CA GLY A 16 0.96 -7.33 -6.42
C GLY A 16 0.77 -5.81 -6.32
N VAL A 17 -0.36 -5.29 -6.81
CA VAL A 17 -0.70 -3.85 -6.69
C VAL A 17 -0.84 -3.44 -5.23
N PHE A 18 -1.53 -4.25 -4.41
CA PHE A 18 -1.65 -3.97 -2.97
C PHE A 18 -0.29 -4.02 -2.26
N ASN A 19 0.58 -4.99 -2.57
CA ASN A 19 1.89 -5.11 -1.93
C ASN A 19 2.84 -3.95 -2.23
N ILE A 20 2.73 -3.28 -3.39
CA ILE A 20 3.59 -2.13 -3.73
C ILE A 20 3.18 -0.85 -2.96
N LEU A 21 2.01 -0.84 -2.31
CA LEU A 21 1.60 0.32 -1.52
C LEU A 21 2.61 0.62 -0.41
N PRO A 22 2.98 1.89 -0.18
CA PRO A 22 3.99 2.27 0.81
C PRO A 22 3.37 2.30 2.22
N ILE A 23 2.89 1.15 2.67
CA ILE A 23 2.24 0.92 3.96
C ILE A 23 2.93 -0.28 4.62
N TYR A 24 3.48 -0.10 5.82
CA TYR A 24 4.06 -1.21 6.57
C TYR A 24 2.94 -2.13 7.12
N PRO A 25 3.02 -3.47 7.02
CA PRO A 25 4.19 -4.28 6.67
C PRO A 25 4.23 -4.80 5.21
N LEU A 26 3.57 -4.15 4.25
CA LEU A 26 3.59 -4.56 2.84
C LEU A 26 4.98 -4.31 2.21
N ASP A 27 5.26 -4.97 1.08
CA ASP A 27 6.55 -4.88 0.38
C ASP A 27 6.95 -3.43 0.05
N GLY A 28 5.99 -2.61 -0.39
CA GLY A 28 6.19 -1.18 -0.66
C GLY A 28 6.50 -0.37 0.60
N GLY A 29 5.95 -0.78 1.74
CA GLY A 29 6.30 -0.22 3.05
C GLY A 29 7.74 -0.54 3.46
N LEU A 30 8.20 -1.76 3.19
CA LEU A 30 9.60 -2.17 3.43
C LEU A 30 10.57 -1.46 2.48
N ILE A 31 10.19 -1.25 1.22
CA ILE A 31 10.98 -0.45 0.26
C ILE A 31 11.10 0.99 0.76
N LEU A 32 9.99 1.59 1.22
CA LEU A 32 10.00 2.92 1.81
C LEU A 32 10.91 2.98 3.05
N GLU A 33 10.84 1.99 3.93
CA GLU A 33 11.70 1.91 5.10
C GLU A 33 13.18 1.85 4.72
N ALA A 34 13.56 0.98 3.78
CA ALA A 34 14.93 0.88 3.30
C ALA A 34 15.43 2.18 2.66
N PHE A 35 14.57 2.87 1.90
CA PHE A 35 14.89 4.18 1.33
C PHE A 35 15.07 5.25 2.42
N ALA A 36 14.15 5.29 3.39
CA ALA A 36 14.22 6.23 4.51
C ALA A 36 15.43 5.94 5.41
N GLU A 37 15.82 4.69 5.59
CA GLU A 37 17.04 4.32 6.30
C GLU A 37 18.30 4.82 5.60
N ARG A 38 18.35 4.75 4.26
CA ARG A 38 19.49 5.24 3.47
C ARG A 38 19.63 6.76 3.47
N TYR A 39 18.53 7.50 3.35
CA TYR A 39 18.57 8.97 3.16
C TYR A 39 18.20 9.78 4.40
N ALA A 40 17.44 9.21 5.32
CA ALA A 40 16.84 9.93 6.44
C ALA A 40 16.82 9.08 7.71
N LYS A 41 17.93 8.37 8.02
CA LYS A 41 18.04 7.41 9.13
C LYS A 41 17.43 7.88 10.46
N LYS A 42 17.68 9.14 10.85
CA LYS A 42 17.15 9.74 12.10
C LYS A 42 15.63 9.88 12.12
N HIS A 43 14.99 9.96 10.96
CA HIS A 43 13.55 10.20 10.81
C HIS A 43 12.82 9.02 10.15
N LYS A 44 13.48 7.86 9.97
CA LYS A 44 12.93 6.74 9.19
C LYS A 44 11.54 6.31 9.67
N GLU A 45 11.38 6.12 10.98
CA GLU A 45 10.14 5.67 11.59
C GLU A 45 9.02 6.70 11.39
N LYS A 46 9.37 7.98 11.53
CA LYS A 46 8.42 9.08 11.34
C LYS A 46 7.96 9.16 9.88
N ILE A 47 8.87 8.98 8.92
CA ILE A 47 8.55 8.99 7.48
C ILE A 47 7.64 7.80 7.13
N VAL A 48 8.04 6.58 7.50
CA VAL A 48 7.27 5.36 7.21
C VAL A 48 5.87 5.45 7.83
N ARG A 49 5.77 5.92 9.08
CA ARG A 49 4.48 6.08 9.76
C ARG A 49 3.60 7.14 9.11
N ILE A 50 4.15 8.32 8.80
CA ILE A 50 3.37 9.40 8.17
C ILE A 50 2.89 9.00 6.79
N VAL A 51 3.78 8.47 5.94
CA VAL A 51 3.42 8.05 4.58
C VAL A 51 2.41 6.91 4.62
N GLY A 52 2.65 5.89 5.46
CA GLY A 52 1.73 4.76 5.62
C GLY A 52 0.35 5.21 6.11
N SER A 53 0.28 6.05 7.15
CA SER A 53 -0.99 6.59 7.64
C SER A 53 -1.70 7.49 6.62
N PHE A 54 -0.95 8.29 5.85
CA PHE A 54 -1.53 9.13 4.80
C PHE A 54 -2.14 8.30 3.66
N ILE A 55 -1.44 7.29 3.17
CA ILE A 55 -1.98 6.40 2.13
C ILE A 55 -3.20 5.63 2.66
N LEU A 56 -3.12 5.10 3.89
CA LEU A 56 -4.25 4.41 4.50
C LEU A 56 -5.47 5.32 4.66
N PHE A 57 -5.26 6.57 5.07
CA PHE A 57 -6.31 7.59 5.12
C PHE A 57 -6.92 7.84 3.73
N LEU A 58 -6.10 7.99 2.69
CA LEU A 58 -6.58 8.18 1.31
C LEU A 58 -7.44 7.00 0.84
N ILE A 59 -7.03 5.76 1.13
CA ILE A 59 -7.79 4.56 0.79
C ILE A 59 -9.13 4.58 1.51
N ILE A 60 -9.12 4.77 2.84
CA ILE A 60 -10.35 4.82 3.63
C ILE A 60 -11.27 5.93 3.15
N TYR A 61 -10.75 7.13 2.89
CA TYR A 61 -11.52 8.27 2.40
C TYR A 61 -12.10 7.99 1.01
N ASN A 62 -11.34 7.36 0.11
CA ASN A 62 -11.82 7.05 -1.23
C ASN A 62 -12.90 5.96 -1.24
N PHE A 63 -12.80 4.96 -0.34
CA PHE A 63 -13.77 3.88 -0.21
C PHE A 63 -15.03 4.28 0.60
N LEU A 64 -14.87 5.02 1.70
CA LEU A 64 -15.98 5.44 2.58
C LEU A 64 -16.61 6.78 2.17
N GLY A 65 -15.90 7.65 1.46
CA GLY A 65 -16.40 8.94 1.00
C GLY A 65 -17.68 8.83 0.16
N PRO A 66 -17.78 7.87 -0.79
CA PRO A 66 -19.02 7.60 -1.51
C PRO A 66 -20.16 7.10 -0.61
N MET A 67 -19.87 6.37 0.47
CA MET A 67 -20.89 5.88 1.42
C MET A 67 -21.49 7.00 2.28
N LEU A 68 -20.73 8.07 2.56
CA LEU A 68 -21.19 9.22 3.35
C LEU A 68 -21.94 10.28 2.53
N ARG A 69 -22.00 10.14 1.20
CA ARG A 69 -22.73 11.03 0.29
C ARG A 69 -24.18 10.59 0.03
N PHE A 70 -24.69 9.62 0.78
CA PHE A 70 -26.10 9.21 0.79
C PHE A 70 -26.91 9.97 1.84
#